data_AF-A0A946PX00-F1
#
_entry.id   AF-A0A946PX00-F1
#
_cell.length_a   1.000
_cell.length_b   1.000
_cell.length_c   1.000
_cell.angle_alpha   90.00
_cell.angle_beta   90.00
_cell.angle_gamma   90.00
#
_symmetry.space_group_name_H-M   'P 1'
#
loop_
_entity.id
_entity.type
_entity.pdbx_description
1 polymer ?
#
loop_
_entity_poly.entity_id
_entity_poly.type
_entity_poly.pdbx_seq_one_letter_code
_entity_poly.pdbx_strand_id
1 'polypeptide(L)'
;MFFSMIFLLTSMQEIHTPDFCAFMQIDKAGVYYDGGQELFPASLFLPFPRVYVDPNGGADSLPTNSVEGHIPFSKVHGILHRQIVLTIKLRPYLYGHLLPYLPHYWAGWGGERMPYLGEWQLSYEEDTLAGWEKKEISGEITPACLKEVPDELLADADFNGSPSAFWNYEVFTR
;
A
#
# COMPACT_ATOMS: atom_id res chain seq x y z
N MET A 1 13.62 -58.09 14.34
CA MET A 1 13.63 -57.58 12.96
C MET A 1 12.58 -56.48 12.91
N PHE A 2 13.01 -55.23 13.13
CA PHE A 2 12.12 -54.07 13.26
C PHE A 2 11.70 -53.60 11.87
N PHE A 3 10.39 -53.53 11.63
CA PHE A 3 9.85 -52.91 10.41
C PHE A 3 9.93 -51.39 10.53
N SER A 4 10.60 -50.80 9.54
CA SER A 4 10.83 -49.37 9.36
C SER A 4 9.51 -48.64 9.17
N MET A 5 9.21 -47.72 10.09
CA MET A 5 8.08 -46.80 10.00
C MET A 5 8.48 -45.62 9.12
N ILE A 6 7.95 -45.58 7.90
CA ILE A 6 8.12 -44.46 6.96
C ILE A 6 7.29 -43.29 7.50
N PHE A 7 7.95 -42.31 8.12
CA PHE A 7 7.34 -41.02 8.45
C PHE A 7 7.31 -40.16 7.18
N LEU A 8 6.15 -40.09 6.53
CA LEU A 8 5.82 -39.05 5.56
C LEU A 8 5.60 -37.74 6.34
N LEU A 9 6.67 -36.97 6.54
CA LEU A 9 6.56 -35.57 6.94
C LEU A 9 6.06 -34.78 5.73
N THR A 10 4.74 -34.64 5.60
CA THR A 10 4.14 -33.55 4.83
C THR A 10 4.55 -32.25 5.50
N SER A 11 5.58 -31.58 4.98
CA SER A 11 5.84 -30.20 5.37
C SER A 11 4.64 -29.39 4.90
N MET A 12 3.76 -29.01 5.81
CA MET A 12 2.94 -27.82 5.59
C MET A 12 3.93 -26.68 5.48
N GLN A 13 4.30 -26.29 4.25
CA GLN A 13 4.92 -25.00 4.05
C GLN A 13 3.86 -23.98 4.48
N GLU A 14 4.11 -23.30 5.60
CA GLU A 14 3.39 -22.08 5.91
C GLU A 14 3.49 -21.19 4.67
N ILE A 15 2.34 -20.92 4.05
CA ILE A 15 2.24 -19.97 2.95
C ILE A 15 2.55 -18.62 3.57
N HIS A 16 3.81 -18.21 3.51
CA HIS A 16 4.23 -16.94 4.04
C HIS A 16 3.73 -15.87 3.07
N THR A 17 2.54 -15.34 3.34
CA THR A 17 2.00 -14.21 2.58
C THR A 17 2.96 -13.03 2.78
N PRO A 18 3.57 -12.50 1.72
CA PRO A 18 4.41 -11.31 1.80
C PRO A 18 3.66 -10.18 2.51
N ASP A 19 4.22 -9.68 3.60
CA ASP A 19 3.78 -8.43 4.21
C ASP A 19 4.69 -7.31 3.71
N PHE A 20 4.18 -6.51 2.77
CA PHE A 20 4.91 -5.37 2.23
C PHE A 20 4.95 -4.19 3.19
N CYS A 21 4.05 -4.11 4.17
CA CYS A 21 3.94 -2.95 5.05
C CYS A 21 5.20 -2.73 5.89
N ALA A 22 5.87 -3.80 6.32
CA ALA A 22 7.11 -3.73 7.10
C ALA A 22 8.28 -3.06 6.35
N PHE A 23 8.18 -2.96 5.03
CA PHE A 23 9.18 -2.40 4.10
C PHE A 23 8.77 -1.05 3.52
N MET A 24 7.66 -0.51 4.00
CA MET A 24 7.16 0.80 3.60
C MET A 24 7.61 1.86 4.61
N GLN A 25 7.84 3.05 4.10
CA GLN A 25 8.12 4.27 4.84
C GLN A 25 7.28 5.41 4.26
N ILE A 26 7.09 6.48 5.02
CA ILE A 26 6.35 7.65 4.56
C ILE A 26 7.01 8.93 5.05
N ASP A 27 7.04 9.93 4.18
CA ASP A 27 7.44 11.28 4.51
C ASP A 27 6.47 12.30 3.88
N LYS A 28 6.82 13.59 3.94
CA LYS A 28 5.98 14.67 3.35
C LYS A 28 5.86 14.57 1.83
N ALA A 29 6.81 13.93 1.16
CA ALA A 29 6.81 13.80 -0.29
C ALA A 29 5.94 12.62 -0.75
N GLY A 30 5.88 11.54 0.03
CA GLY A 30 4.99 10.41 -0.26
C GLY A 30 5.40 9.11 0.41
N VAL A 31 5.01 7.99 -0.22
CA VAL A 31 5.28 6.64 0.26
C VAL A 31 6.51 6.09 -0.44
N TYR A 32 7.40 5.48 0.32
CA TYR A 32 8.61 4.81 -0.15
C TYR A 32 8.57 3.34 0.22
N TYR A 33 8.82 2.48 -0.76
CA TYR A 33 9.10 1.06 -0.55
C TYR A 33 10.60 0.83 -0.71
N ASP A 34 11.23 0.21 0.27
CA ASP A 34 12.70 0.12 0.36
C ASP A 34 13.35 -1.01 -0.45
N GLY A 35 12.55 -1.94 -0.99
CA GLY A 35 13.10 -3.11 -1.69
C GLY A 35 13.49 -4.26 -0.76
N GLY A 36 13.09 -4.24 0.52
CA GLY A 36 13.50 -5.23 1.50
C GLY A 36 12.80 -6.59 1.38
N GLN A 37 11.76 -6.71 0.54
CA GLN A 37 11.04 -7.97 0.33
C GLN A 37 11.70 -8.79 -0.80
N GLU A 38 12.02 -10.06 -0.53
CA GLU A 38 12.82 -10.93 -1.43
C GLU A 38 12.19 -11.20 -2.81
N LEU A 39 10.87 -11.24 -2.89
CA LEU A 39 10.12 -11.41 -4.14
C LEU A 39 10.12 -10.12 -4.98
N PHE A 40 10.24 -8.95 -4.34
CA PHE A 40 10.30 -7.66 -5.01
C PHE A 40 11.45 -6.75 -4.49
N PRO A 41 12.72 -7.04 -4.80
CA PRO A 41 13.87 -6.30 -4.26
C PRO A 41 14.17 -4.94 -4.92
N ALA A 42 13.19 -4.32 -5.59
CA ALA A 42 13.36 -3.02 -6.25
C ALA A 42 12.62 -1.93 -5.48
N SER A 43 13.29 -0.83 -5.15
CA SER A 43 12.63 0.28 -4.46
C SER A 43 11.61 0.99 -5.35
N LEU A 44 10.56 1.51 -4.73
CA LEU A 44 9.53 2.32 -5.38
C LEU A 44 9.26 3.57 -4.57
N PHE A 45 9.02 4.68 -5.26
CA PHE A 45 8.59 5.92 -4.64
C PHE A 45 7.28 6.38 -5.30
N LEU A 46 6.28 6.64 -4.46
CA LEU A 46 4.99 7.18 -4.87
C LEU A 46 4.78 8.53 -4.21
N PRO A 47 4.88 9.65 -4.94
CA PRO A 47 4.61 10.94 -4.37
C PRO A 47 3.13 11.11 -4.03
N PHE A 48 2.83 11.90 -3.00
CA PHE A 48 1.48 12.39 -2.78
C PHE A 48 0.99 13.18 -4.01
N PRO A 49 -0.27 13.03 -4.43
CA PRO A 49 -0.81 13.79 -5.54
C PRO A 49 -1.10 15.23 -5.15
N ARG A 50 -0.96 16.15 -6.11
CA ARG A 50 -1.35 17.56 -5.94
C ARG A 50 -2.87 17.71 -6.00
N VAL A 51 -3.46 18.21 -4.93
CA VAL A 51 -4.90 18.47 -4.82
C VAL A 51 -5.16 19.95 -5.06
N TYR A 52 -6.16 20.26 -5.88
CA TYR A 52 -6.62 21.62 -6.12
C TYR A 52 -8.04 21.77 -5.58
N VAL A 53 -8.22 22.68 -4.62
CA VAL A 53 -9.49 22.94 -3.93
C VAL A 53 -9.95 24.35 -4.28
N ASP A 54 -11.23 24.51 -4.57
CA ASP A 54 -11.84 25.81 -4.83
C ASP A 54 -11.88 26.67 -3.54
N PRO A 55 -12.00 28.00 -3.65
CA PRO A 55 -12.06 28.89 -2.47
C PRO A 55 -13.19 28.58 -1.48
N ASN A 56 -14.23 27.87 -1.92
CA ASN A 56 -15.34 27.43 -1.08
C ASN A 56 -15.11 26.04 -0.44
N GLY A 57 -13.93 25.44 -0.58
CA GLY A 57 -13.61 24.09 -0.09
C GLY A 57 -14.12 22.96 -1.00
N GLY A 58 -14.68 23.28 -2.18
CA GLY A 58 -15.14 22.31 -3.15
C GLY A 58 -14.01 21.73 -4.01
N ALA A 59 -14.24 20.57 -4.62
CA ALA A 59 -13.38 20.02 -5.66
C ALA A 59 -14.22 19.14 -6.60
N ASP A 60 -14.07 19.32 -7.92
CA ASP A 60 -14.76 18.51 -8.93
C ASP A 60 -14.33 17.03 -8.90
N SER A 61 -13.07 16.79 -8.51
CA SER A 61 -12.49 15.46 -8.35
C SER A 61 -11.26 15.51 -7.45
N LEU A 62 -11.02 14.44 -6.70
CA LEU A 62 -9.81 14.27 -5.90
C LEU A 62 -8.86 13.27 -6.59
N PRO A 63 -7.59 13.64 -6.80
CA PRO A 63 -6.66 12.81 -7.57
C PRO A 63 -6.25 11.56 -6.78
N THR A 64 -6.15 10.45 -7.51
CA THR A 64 -5.44 9.24 -7.07
C THR A 64 -4.07 9.20 -7.74
N ASN A 65 -3.08 8.62 -7.08
CA ASN A 65 -1.76 8.38 -7.68
C ASN A 65 -1.37 6.90 -7.54
N SER A 66 -0.56 6.39 -8.46
CA SER A 66 -0.02 5.04 -8.35
C SER A 66 1.35 4.94 -9.02
N VAL A 67 2.17 4.01 -8.54
CA VAL A 67 3.45 3.62 -9.14
C VAL A 67 3.48 2.11 -9.27
N GLU A 68 4.07 1.63 -10.36
CA GLU A 68 4.25 0.20 -10.61
C GLU A 68 5.72 -0.10 -10.79
N GLY A 69 6.14 -1.22 -10.23
CA GLY A 69 7.44 -1.81 -10.45
C GLY A 69 7.29 -3.21 -11.02
N HIS A 70 8.26 -3.60 -11.85
CA HIS A 70 8.23 -4.88 -12.54
C HIS A 70 9.54 -5.64 -12.34
N ILE A 71 9.44 -6.91 -11.99
CA ILE A 71 10.54 -7.87 -11.99
C ILE A 71 10.16 -9.03 -12.90
N PRO A 72 10.88 -9.25 -14.01
CA PRO A 72 10.48 -10.24 -15.00
C PRO A 72 10.58 -11.66 -14.45
N PHE A 73 11.57 -11.91 -13.58
CA PHE A 73 11.85 -13.22 -13.03
C PHE A 73 12.59 -13.11 -11.69
N SER A 74 12.23 -13.96 -10.73
CA SER A 74 12.93 -14.09 -9.44
C SER A 74 12.90 -15.54 -8.96
N LYS A 75 13.87 -15.92 -8.12
CA LYS A 75 13.89 -17.22 -7.44
C LYS A 75 13.99 -16.99 -5.95
N VAL A 76 12.94 -17.36 -5.22
CA VAL A 76 12.81 -17.16 -3.78
C VAL A 76 12.58 -18.52 -3.14
N HIS A 77 13.39 -18.89 -2.14
CA HIS A 77 13.32 -20.19 -1.45
C HIS A 77 13.28 -21.42 -2.37
N GLY A 78 13.93 -21.35 -3.54
CA GLY A 78 13.94 -22.45 -4.51
C GLY A 78 12.81 -22.42 -5.53
N ILE A 79 11.78 -21.60 -5.32
CA ILE A 79 10.60 -21.46 -6.17
C ILE A 79 10.83 -20.36 -7.21
N LEU A 80 10.50 -20.64 -8.47
CA LEU A 80 10.62 -19.67 -9.56
C LEU A 80 9.35 -18.82 -9.64
N HIS A 81 9.56 -17.52 -9.82
CA HIS A 81 8.50 -16.54 -9.95
C HIS A 81 8.75 -15.74 -11.22
N ARG A 82 7.70 -15.37 -11.94
CA ARG A 82 7.79 -14.53 -13.14
C ARG A 82 6.65 -13.51 -13.22
N GLN A 83 6.84 -12.50 -14.06
CA GLN A 83 5.86 -11.42 -14.25
C GLN A 83 5.44 -10.78 -12.92
N ILE A 84 6.42 -10.53 -12.06
CA ILE A 84 6.18 -9.99 -10.72
C ILE A 84 5.94 -8.48 -10.86
N VAL A 85 4.78 -8.02 -10.41
CA VAL A 85 4.37 -6.62 -10.46
C VAL A 85 3.95 -6.19 -9.07
N LEU A 86 4.58 -5.14 -8.56
CA LEU A 86 4.16 -4.45 -7.34
C LEU A 86 3.58 -3.09 -7.73
N THR A 87 2.32 -2.88 -7.38
CA THR A 87 1.63 -1.60 -7.53
C THR A 87 1.41 -0.99 -6.16
N ILE A 88 1.82 0.26 -5.98
CA ILE A 88 1.50 1.07 -4.80
C ILE A 88 0.55 2.17 -5.26
N LYS A 89 -0.48 2.45 -4.47
CA LYS A 89 -1.51 3.44 -4.79
C LYS A 89 -1.80 4.33 -3.60
N LEU A 90 -2.05 5.61 -3.86
CA LEU A 90 -2.57 6.59 -2.92
C LEU A 90 -3.93 7.07 -3.42
N ARG A 91 -4.93 7.07 -2.55
CA ARG A 91 -6.26 7.60 -2.82
C ARG A 91 -6.75 8.50 -1.70
N PRO A 92 -7.61 9.49 -1.99
CA PRO A 92 -8.19 10.32 -0.95
C PRO A 92 -8.97 9.46 0.04
N TYR A 93 -8.86 9.76 1.34
CA TYR A 93 -9.70 9.19 2.39
C TYR A 93 -11.04 9.91 2.40
N LEU A 94 -11.76 9.84 1.27
CA LEU A 94 -13.11 10.36 1.13
C LEU A 94 -13.84 9.52 0.10
N TYR A 95 -14.98 8.95 0.51
CA TYR A 95 -15.82 8.21 -0.42
C TYR A 95 -16.43 9.16 -1.45
N GLY A 96 -16.55 8.71 -2.70
CA GLY A 96 -17.05 9.56 -3.79
C GLY A 96 -18.44 10.17 -3.51
N HIS A 97 -19.31 9.44 -2.80
CA HIS A 97 -20.64 9.95 -2.42
C HIS A 97 -20.60 11.05 -1.34
N LEU A 98 -19.46 11.25 -0.67
CA LEU A 98 -19.24 12.30 0.33
C LEU A 98 -18.56 13.55 -0.25
N LEU A 99 -18.18 13.54 -1.54
CA LEU A 99 -17.58 14.70 -2.21
C LEU A 99 -18.40 16.00 -2.08
N PRO A 100 -19.75 16.00 -2.16
CA PRO A 100 -20.53 17.23 -1.94
C PRO A 100 -20.36 17.85 -0.54
N TYR A 101 -19.94 17.05 0.45
CA TYR A 101 -19.69 17.49 1.82
C TYR A 101 -18.22 17.84 2.07
N LEU A 102 -17.35 17.73 1.06
CA LEU A 102 -15.94 18.07 1.17
C LEU A 102 -15.68 19.43 1.82
N PRO A 103 -16.43 20.52 1.53
CA PRO A 103 -16.23 21.80 2.23
C PRO A 103 -16.30 21.71 3.76
N HIS A 104 -17.18 20.85 4.30
CA HIS A 104 -17.31 20.65 5.75
C HIS A 104 -16.14 19.85 6.33
N TYR A 105 -15.75 18.76 5.65
CA TYR A 105 -14.59 17.96 6.04
C TYR A 105 -13.29 18.75 5.94
N TRP A 106 -13.13 19.53 4.87
CA TRP A 106 -11.97 20.37 4.60
C TRP A 106 -11.69 21.36 5.72
N ALA A 107 -12.74 22.07 6.18
CA ALA A 107 -12.64 22.96 7.33
C ALA A 107 -12.24 22.19 8.60
N GLY A 108 -12.80 20.99 8.82
CA GLY A 108 -12.42 20.13 9.94
C GLY A 108 -10.98 19.61 9.88
N TRP A 109 -10.42 19.45 8.68
CA TRP A 109 -9.03 19.01 8.47
C TRP A 109 -8.01 20.16 8.55
N GLY A 110 -8.47 21.40 8.70
CA GLY A 110 -7.64 22.61 8.88
C GLY A 110 -7.46 23.45 7.61
N GLY A 111 -7.97 23.01 6.46
CA GLY A 111 -7.99 23.83 5.26
C GLY A 111 -6.65 23.94 4.49
N GLU A 112 -5.68 23.08 4.81
CA GLU A 112 -4.33 23.10 4.18
C GLU A 112 -3.77 21.70 3.90
N ARG A 113 -4.54 20.65 4.18
CA ARG A 113 -4.13 19.25 4.06
C ARG A 113 -5.32 18.31 3.90
N MET A 114 -5.11 17.22 3.20
CA MET A 114 -6.17 16.25 2.90
C MET A 114 -5.72 14.84 3.27
N PRO A 115 -6.57 13.99 3.87
CA PRO A 115 -6.17 12.65 4.25
C PRO A 115 -6.14 11.72 3.03
N TYR A 116 -5.12 10.87 2.97
CA TYR A 116 -4.89 9.89 1.91
C TYR A 116 -4.61 8.50 2.50
N LEU A 117 -5.21 7.48 1.89
CA LEU A 117 -4.97 6.07 2.20
C LEU A 117 -4.02 5.47 1.17
N GLY A 118 -3.07 4.66 1.64
CA GLY A 118 -2.21 3.86 0.78
C GLY A 118 -2.71 2.42 0.62
N GLU A 119 -2.46 1.83 -0.54
CA GLU A 119 -2.75 0.44 -0.86
C GLU A 119 -1.56 -0.14 -1.63
N TRP A 120 -1.28 -1.43 -1.43
CA TRP A 120 -0.33 -2.16 -2.25
C TRP A 120 -0.99 -3.41 -2.84
N GLN A 121 -0.55 -3.80 -4.02
CA GLN A 121 -0.97 -5.02 -4.71
C GLN A 121 0.25 -5.66 -5.35
N LEU A 122 0.47 -6.94 -5.07
CA LEU A 122 1.48 -7.75 -5.73
C LEU A 122 0.78 -8.81 -6.59
N SER A 123 1.15 -8.87 -7.87
CA SER A 123 0.77 -9.94 -8.79
C SER A 123 2.01 -10.65 -9.32
N TYR A 124 1.97 -11.97 -9.44
CA TYR A 124 3.06 -12.77 -10.00
C TYR A 124 2.54 -14.12 -10.47
N GLU A 125 3.37 -14.83 -11.25
CA GLU A 125 3.17 -16.24 -11.54
C GLU A 125 4.24 -17.07 -10.80
N GLU A 126 3.82 -18.17 -10.18
CA GLU A 126 4.67 -19.09 -9.41
C GLU A 126 4.78 -20.45 -10.11
N ASP A 127 5.98 -21.02 -10.14
CA ASP A 127 6.23 -22.36 -10.69
C ASP A 127 5.81 -23.44 -9.68
N THR A 128 4.85 -24.26 -10.09
CA THR A 128 4.33 -25.38 -9.30
C THR A 128 4.47 -26.70 -10.06
N LEU A 129 4.20 -27.82 -9.41
CA LEU A 129 4.18 -29.14 -10.06
C LEU A 129 3.16 -29.23 -11.21
N ALA A 130 2.12 -28.38 -11.22
CA ALA A 130 1.09 -28.31 -12.24
C ALA A 130 1.39 -27.28 -13.35
N GLY A 131 2.54 -26.60 -13.27
CA GLY A 131 2.92 -25.47 -14.13
C GLY A 131 2.79 -24.12 -13.42
N TRP A 132 2.66 -23.05 -14.20
CA TRP A 132 2.62 -21.68 -13.69
C TRP A 132 1.24 -21.32 -13.16
N GLU A 133 1.17 -20.86 -11.91
CA GLU A 133 -0.05 -20.39 -11.26
C GLU A 133 0.02 -18.88 -11.00
N LYS A 134 -1.01 -18.14 -11.42
CA LYS A 134 -1.09 -16.70 -11.13
C LYS A 134 -1.57 -16.48 -9.71
N LYS A 135 -0.84 -15.65 -8.96
CA LYS A 135 -1.19 -15.18 -7.62
C LYS A 135 -1.36 -13.68 -7.60
N GLU A 136 -2.27 -13.23 -6.75
CA GLU A 136 -2.52 -11.81 -6.49
C GLU A 136 -2.81 -11.64 -5.00
N ILE A 137 -2.12 -10.71 -4.38
CA ILE A 137 -2.24 -10.37 -2.97
C ILE A 137 -2.26 -8.85 -2.84
N SER A 138 -2.98 -8.34 -1.86
CA SER A 138 -3.09 -6.91 -1.62
C SER A 138 -3.21 -6.61 -0.14
N GLY A 139 -2.92 -5.36 0.23
CA GLY A 139 -3.06 -4.87 1.58
C GLY A 139 -3.14 -3.35 1.64
N GLU A 140 -3.56 -2.85 2.79
CA GLU A 140 -3.62 -1.41 3.08
C GLU A 140 -2.30 -0.94 3.70
N ILE A 141 -1.86 0.25 3.33
CA ILE A 141 -0.77 0.97 3.97
C ILE A 141 -1.43 1.94 4.94
N THR A 142 -1.41 1.59 6.23
CA THR A 142 -2.03 2.37 7.30
C THR A 142 -0.96 2.87 8.28
N PRO A 143 -1.24 3.90 9.08
CA PRO A 143 -0.32 4.31 10.14
C PRO A 143 0.09 3.19 11.10
N ALA A 144 -0.80 2.23 11.35
CA ALA A 144 -0.54 1.12 12.27
C ALA A 144 0.48 0.11 11.74
N CYS A 145 0.67 0.02 10.43
CA CYS A 145 1.56 -0.96 9.82
C CYS A 145 2.99 -0.42 9.56
N LEU A 146 3.15 0.90 9.52
CA LEU A 146 4.43 1.56 9.30
C LEU A 146 5.19 1.76 10.62
N LYS A 147 6.52 1.72 10.55
CA LYS A 147 7.39 2.04 11.68
C LYS A 147 7.69 3.53 11.70
N GLU A 148 7.63 4.13 12.89
CA GLU A 148 8.13 5.50 13.15
C GLU A 148 7.52 6.59 12.24
N VAL A 149 6.22 6.52 11.96
CA VAL A 149 5.53 7.57 11.20
C VAL A 149 5.56 8.89 11.99
N PRO A 150 6.05 10.01 11.41
CA PRO A 150 5.99 11.32 12.05
C PRO A 150 4.56 11.72 12.42
N ASP A 151 4.35 12.23 13.63
CA ASP A 151 3.02 12.64 14.13
C ASP A 151 2.30 13.62 13.19
N GLU A 152 3.05 14.51 12.53
CA GLU A 152 2.50 15.48 11.58
C GLU A 152 1.91 14.84 10.30
N LEU A 153 2.23 13.58 10.02
CA LEU A 153 1.68 12.80 8.90
C LEU A 153 0.50 11.93 9.34
N LEU A 154 0.24 11.75 10.63
CA LEU A 154 -0.84 10.92 11.14
C LEU A 154 -2.20 11.61 10.99
N ALA A 155 -3.04 11.10 10.09
CA ALA A 155 -4.38 11.63 9.87
C ALA A 155 -5.45 10.81 10.60
N ASP A 156 -6.05 11.43 11.62
CA ASP A 156 -7.35 11.04 12.17
C ASP A 156 -8.46 11.54 11.23
N ALA A 157 -8.61 10.86 10.11
CA ALA A 157 -9.42 11.32 8.99
C ALA A 157 -10.92 11.21 9.26
N ASP A 158 -11.33 10.34 10.18
CA ASP A 158 -12.70 10.09 10.62
C ASP A 158 -13.04 10.67 12.01
N PHE A 159 -12.11 11.42 12.62
CA PHE A 159 -12.28 12.11 13.90
C PHE A 159 -12.63 11.18 15.07
N ASN A 160 -12.06 9.97 15.08
CA ASN A 160 -12.34 8.94 16.08
C ASN A 160 -11.25 8.83 17.16
N GLY A 161 -10.18 9.64 17.07
CA GLY A 161 -9.04 9.64 17.97
C GLY A 161 -7.93 8.64 17.61
N SER A 162 -8.04 7.93 16.48
CA SER A 162 -7.08 6.94 16.00
C SER A 162 -6.71 7.22 14.53
N PRO A 163 -5.44 7.52 14.22
CA PRO A 163 -5.01 7.75 12.85
C PRO A 163 -5.30 6.55 11.93
N SER A 164 -6.01 6.82 10.84
CA SER A 164 -6.46 5.83 9.85
C SER A 164 -5.89 6.09 8.45
N ALA A 165 -5.28 7.25 8.23
CA ALA A 165 -4.74 7.70 6.96
C ALA A 165 -3.49 8.58 7.16
N PHE A 166 -2.98 9.14 6.06
CA PHE A 166 -1.85 10.07 6.07
C PHE A 166 -2.24 11.46 5.61
N TRP A 167 -1.70 12.50 6.23
CA TRP A 167 -1.88 13.87 5.76
C TRP A 167 -1.08 14.14 4.48
N ASN A 168 -1.77 14.49 3.41
CA ASN A 168 -1.19 15.07 2.20
C ASN A 168 -1.22 16.60 2.32
N TYR A 169 -0.05 17.22 2.23
CA TYR A 169 0.15 18.68 2.27
C TYR A 169 0.31 19.33 0.88
N GLU A 170 0.32 18.54 -0.20
CA GLU A 170 0.32 19.05 -1.58
C GLU A 170 -1.08 19.52 -1.97
N VAL A 171 -1.65 20.47 -1.21
CA VAL A 171 -2.98 21.03 -1.43
C VAL A 171 -2.88 22.52 -1.75
N PHE A 172 -3.54 22.91 -2.84
CA PHE A 172 -3.48 24.26 -3.40
C PHE A 172 -4.89 24.81 -3.62
N THR A 173 -5.08 26.09 -3.35
CA THR A 173 -6.30 26.80 -3.73
C THR A 173 -6.25 27.17 -5.21
N ARG A 174 -7.35 26.95 -5.95
CA ARG A 174 -7.48 27.40 -7.34
C ARG A 174 -7.66 28.91 -7.47
#